data_AF-A0AA92TKP7-F1
#
_entry.id   AF-A0AA92TKP7-F1
#
_cell.length_a   1.000
_cell.length_b   1.000
_cell.length_c   1.000
_cell.angle_alpha   90.00
_cell.angle_beta   90.00
_cell.angle_gamma   90.00
#
_symmetry.space_group_name_H-M   'P 1'
#
loop_
_entity.id
_entity.type
_entity.pdbx_description
1 polymer ?
#
loop_
_entity_poly.entity_id
_entity_poly.type
_entity_poly.pdbx_seq_one_letter_code
_entity_poly.pdbx_strand_id
1 'polypeptide(L)'
;MAAMAAFTFSSCEDVPEPYTQPTQPAGPGTTAEAKGTGTAADPFNIAGIIKYIEDGGSADQEVYTKGKVVSVKAGSFDASFGSLKYYISDDGTTANQFYVYNGYAGPNRTKFSGEDALKPGDEVVICGKAKNYNGTNEYDTGNYLVSLNGKPTSGSTTPDTPADGYINETFSKSFGSFTAKTIKGTAWVIDSYGYAKATGYDYTSKTTTPSESYIVSKAIDLSASKSATLEFSYILRYVTKNGAAVEGVKNQVLITDNYTGDPATTKWEDITGTMKEGTDWVTWETYKHDLSAFKGKKNVVIALHYACAASSGTWEVKNLSVKEATGGTPDTPSKPDTPATKDGITINGLTVTLANSGVTAGESLKIDDVSALKPDATPTEIKLSDGTVIAFDKNSGTNAPAYNSKFNELRIYANNKMTFTASKPIAKIIFTCTYDTNKNWNAVGNETATVVFSGNTATYTNTFSGTGGGVQLRIAKMEIVYAK
;
A
#
# COMPACT_ATOMS: atom_id res chain seq x y z
N MET A 1 59.77 63.56 5.47
CA MET A 1 58.30 63.47 5.60
C MET A 1 57.77 62.96 4.27
N ALA A 2 57.38 61.68 4.23
CA ALA A 2 56.65 61.05 3.11
C ALA A 2 55.17 61.53 3.18
N ALA A 3 54.25 61.35 2.23
CA ALA A 3 54.18 60.54 1.02
C ALA A 3 52.95 61.01 0.20
N MET A 4 52.89 60.52 -1.04
CA MET A 4 51.71 60.12 -1.82
C MET A 4 50.64 61.16 -2.21
N ALA A 5 50.63 61.46 -3.51
CA ALA A 5 49.47 61.99 -4.24
C ALA A 5 48.49 60.85 -4.56
N ALA A 6 47.21 61.04 -4.22
CA ALA A 6 46.12 60.15 -4.57
C ALA A 6 45.39 60.68 -5.82
N PHE A 7 45.32 59.88 -6.87
CA PHE A 7 44.44 60.09 -8.01
C PHE A 7 43.17 59.26 -7.83
N THR A 8 42.01 59.91 -7.86
CA THR A 8 40.69 59.29 -7.89
C THR A 8 40.29 59.03 -9.34
N PHE A 9 39.88 57.81 -9.67
CA PHE A 9 39.13 57.50 -10.89
C PHE A 9 37.78 56.86 -10.53
N SER A 10 36.73 57.42 -11.12
CA SER A 10 35.33 57.03 -11.01
C SER A 10 35.08 55.61 -11.53
N SER A 11 34.34 54.80 -10.77
CA SER A 11 33.83 53.51 -11.25
C SER A 11 32.37 53.64 -11.67
N CYS A 12 32.12 53.52 -12.96
CA CYS A 12 30.86 53.00 -13.49
C CYS A 12 31.18 52.44 -14.88
N GLU A 13 31.12 51.12 -15.04
CA GLU A 13 30.53 50.47 -16.22
C GLU A 13 30.50 48.94 -16.03
N ASP A 14 29.33 48.41 -16.35
CA ASP A 14 28.93 47.01 -16.47
C ASP A 14 30.03 46.14 -17.13
N VAL A 15 30.43 45.05 -16.45
CA VAL A 15 31.27 44.00 -17.04
C VAL A 15 30.40 42.75 -17.22
N PRO A 16 30.07 42.36 -18.46
CA PRO A 16 29.40 41.09 -18.75
C PRO A 16 30.29 39.90 -18.36
N GLU A 17 29.67 38.82 -17.89
CA GLU A 17 30.33 37.55 -17.57
C GLU A 17 31.23 37.07 -18.73
N PRO A 18 32.45 36.59 -18.47
CA PRO A 18 33.31 36.09 -19.54
C PRO A 18 32.79 34.76 -20.08
N TYR A 19 32.69 34.71 -21.41
CA TYR A 19 32.33 33.58 -22.26
C TYR A 19 33.01 32.24 -21.90
N THR A 20 32.23 31.18 -22.05
CA THR A 20 32.60 29.76 -21.99
C THR A 20 33.74 29.39 -22.96
N GLN A 21 34.82 28.82 -22.44
CA GLN A 21 35.87 28.11 -23.20
C GLN A 21 35.76 26.58 -23.02
N PRO A 22 36.25 25.78 -24.00
CA PRO A 22 35.75 24.44 -24.29
C PRO A 22 36.34 23.34 -23.41
N THR A 23 35.48 22.38 -23.05
CA THR A 23 35.73 21.01 -22.56
C THR A 23 37.20 20.64 -22.28
N GLN A 24 37.58 20.79 -21.02
CA GLN A 24 38.70 20.07 -20.42
C GLN A 24 38.24 18.62 -20.10
N PRO A 25 39.04 17.58 -20.39
CA PRO A 25 38.70 16.21 -20.02
C PRO A 25 38.58 16.09 -18.50
N ALA A 26 37.51 15.47 -18.02
CA ALA A 26 37.30 15.20 -16.60
C ALA A 26 38.48 14.38 -16.04
N GLY A 27 39.14 14.91 -15.02
CA GLY A 27 40.14 14.18 -14.24
C GLY A 27 39.49 13.06 -13.41
N PRO A 28 40.30 12.12 -12.87
CA PRO A 28 39.78 10.98 -12.13
C PRO A 28 39.23 11.41 -10.76
N GLY A 29 37.95 11.08 -10.52
CA GLY A 29 37.33 11.04 -9.21
C GLY A 29 36.95 12.39 -8.61
N THR A 30 35.90 13.02 -9.14
CA THR A 30 35.15 14.00 -8.32
C THR A 30 34.33 13.23 -7.29
N THR A 31 34.76 13.24 -6.03
CA THR A 31 33.97 12.77 -4.88
C THR A 31 32.60 13.43 -4.96
N ALA A 32 31.53 12.65 -5.05
CA ALA A 32 30.18 13.20 -5.12
C ALA A 32 29.90 14.03 -3.86
N GLU A 33 29.19 15.15 -4.01
CA GLU A 33 28.74 15.96 -2.88
C GLU A 33 27.71 15.19 -2.05
N ALA A 34 27.79 15.27 -0.72
CA ALA A 34 26.83 14.66 0.21
C ALA A 34 25.44 15.30 0.07
N LYS A 35 24.40 14.48 -0.14
CA LYS A 35 23.01 14.87 -0.36
C LYS A 35 22.05 13.94 0.37
N GLY A 36 20.83 14.43 0.57
CA GLY A 36 19.75 13.71 1.24
C GLY A 36 19.80 13.85 2.76
N THR A 37 18.66 13.61 3.41
CA THR A 37 18.57 13.60 4.89
C THR A 37 18.53 12.20 5.49
N GLY A 38 18.61 11.16 4.67
CA GLY A 38 18.54 9.77 5.13
C GLY A 38 17.14 9.30 5.49
N THR A 39 16.14 10.11 5.19
CA THR A 39 14.73 9.74 5.31
C THR A 39 14.31 8.97 4.07
N ALA A 40 13.18 8.27 4.13
CA ALA A 40 12.67 7.57 2.95
C ALA A 40 12.33 8.55 1.80
N ALA A 41 11.81 9.72 2.13
CA ALA A 41 11.53 10.85 1.23
C ALA A 41 12.74 11.36 0.48
N ASP A 42 13.84 11.46 1.22
CA ASP A 42 15.06 12.09 0.79
C ASP A 42 16.23 11.20 1.24
N PRO A 43 16.39 10.03 0.59
CA PRO A 43 17.45 9.09 0.94
C PRO A 43 18.80 9.77 0.77
N PHE A 44 19.75 9.42 1.64
CA PHE A 44 21.13 9.80 1.42
C PHE A 44 21.60 9.29 0.06
N ASN A 45 22.42 10.06 -0.64
CA ASN A 45 23.32 9.49 -1.64
C ASN A 45 24.51 8.81 -0.95
N ILE A 46 25.45 8.21 -1.68
CA ILE A 46 26.54 7.44 -1.04
C ILE A 46 27.49 8.35 -0.25
N ALA A 47 27.83 9.52 -0.79
CA ALA A 47 28.55 10.54 -0.03
C ALA A 47 27.81 10.97 1.25
N GLY A 48 26.48 11.07 1.21
CA GLY A 48 25.63 11.45 2.34
C GLY A 48 25.66 10.44 3.48
N ILE A 49 25.52 9.15 3.20
CA ILE A 49 25.53 8.11 4.24
C ILE A 49 26.93 7.95 4.87
N ILE A 50 27.99 8.10 4.07
CA ILE A 50 29.37 8.10 4.57
C ILE A 50 29.57 9.28 5.53
N LYS A 51 29.16 10.48 5.12
CA LYS A 51 29.21 11.66 5.97
C LYS A 51 28.40 11.51 7.25
N TYR A 52 27.20 10.93 7.18
CA TYR A 52 26.37 10.64 8.35
C TYR A 52 27.12 9.77 9.38
N ILE A 53 27.85 8.74 8.94
CA ILE A 53 28.65 7.89 9.84
C ILE A 53 29.84 8.68 10.41
N GLU A 54 30.56 9.42 9.56
CA GLU A 54 31.75 10.22 9.97
C GLU A 54 31.40 11.31 10.99
N ASP A 55 30.23 11.92 10.85
CA ASP A 55 29.71 12.93 11.78
C ASP A 55 29.14 12.31 13.07
N GLY A 56 29.20 10.98 13.24
CA GLY A 56 28.77 10.28 14.45
C GLY A 56 27.28 9.96 14.50
N GLY A 57 26.64 9.77 13.35
CA GLY A 57 25.24 9.36 13.24
C GLY A 57 24.91 8.10 14.03
N SER A 58 23.65 7.99 14.47
CA SER A 58 23.18 6.85 15.27
C SER A 58 23.27 5.53 14.48
N ALA A 59 24.02 4.58 15.03
CA ALA A 59 24.10 3.21 14.52
C ALA A 59 22.84 2.38 14.81
N ASP A 60 21.93 2.88 15.66
CA ASP A 60 20.67 2.21 16.00
C ASP A 60 19.49 2.69 15.16
N GLN A 61 19.65 3.80 14.44
CA GLN A 61 18.62 4.38 13.58
C GLN A 61 18.68 3.76 12.18
N GLU A 62 17.51 3.39 11.66
CA GLU A 62 17.40 3.05 10.24
C GLU A 62 17.40 4.32 9.38
N VAL A 63 18.20 4.29 8.33
CA VAL A 63 18.35 5.37 7.35
C VAL A 63 18.27 4.80 5.94
N TYR A 64 17.80 5.64 5.02
CA TYR A 64 17.60 5.30 3.63
C TYR A 64 18.76 5.82 2.79
N THR A 65 19.29 4.97 1.91
CA THR A 65 20.38 5.34 1.01
C THR A 65 20.05 4.92 -0.41
N LYS A 66 20.25 5.82 -1.37
CA LYS A 66 20.16 5.58 -2.81
C LYS A 66 21.56 5.44 -3.41
N GLY A 67 21.75 4.47 -4.30
CA GLY A 67 23.00 4.29 -5.03
C GLY A 67 22.86 3.31 -6.19
N LYS A 68 23.98 3.00 -6.83
CA LYS A 68 24.09 1.99 -7.89
C LYS A 68 24.93 0.82 -7.42
N VAL A 69 24.48 -0.40 -7.70
CA VAL A 69 25.25 -1.61 -7.43
C VAL A 69 26.56 -1.56 -8.21
N VAL A 70 27.68 -1.68 -7.52
CA VAL A 70 29.03 -1.78 -8.10
C VAL A 70 29.35 -3.24 -8.37
N SER A 71 29.14 -4.10 -7.38
CA SER A 71 29.40 -5.53 -7.48
C SER A 71 28.64 -6.31 -6.41
N VAL A 72 28.22 -7.54 -6.76
CA VAL A 72 27.78 -8.56 -5.81
C VAL A 72 28.99 -9.42 -5.46
N LYS A 73 29.25 -9.65 -4.17
CA LYS A 73 30.39 -10.46 -3.74
C LYS A 73 30.14 -11.92 -4.13
N ALA A 74 31.03 -12.49 -4.94
CA ALA A 74 30.91 -13.87 -5.41
C ALA A 74 30.87 -14.86 -4.22
N GLY A 75 29.95 -15.82 -4.28
CA GLY A 75 29.71 -16.80 -3.22
C GLY A 75 29.09 -16.20 -1.95
N SER A 76 28.48 -15.01 -2.01
CA SER A 76 27.87 -14.37 -0.85
C SER A 76 26.41 -14.71 -0.65
N PHE A 77 25.75 -15.34 -1.63
CA PHE A 77 24.36 -15.78 -1.45
C PHE A 77 24.25 -16.83 -0.36
N ASP A 78 23.57 -16.45 0.71
CA ASP A 78 23.20 -17.39 1.77
C ASP A 78 21.83 -17.99 1.45
N ALA A 79 21.78 -19.26 1.05
CA ALA A 79 20.53 -19.92 0.68
C ALA A 79 19.55 -20.11 1.87
N SER A 80 20.05 -20.13 3.11
CA SER A 80 19.20 -20.28 4.30
C SER A 80 18.41 -19.01 4.56
N PHE A 81 19.11 -17.87 4.50
CA PHE A 81 18.53 -16.56 4.78
C PHE A 81 18.02 -15.85 3.53
N GLY A 82 18.50 -16.21 2.35
CA GLY A 82 18.19 -15.52 1.08
C GLY A 82 18.80 -14.12 1.00
N SER A 83 19.97 -13.91 1.61
CA SER A 83 20.63 -12.61 1.70
C SER A 83 21.88 -12.53 0.82
N LEU A 84 22.28 -11.30 0.44
CA LEU A 84 23.47 -11.04 -0.37
C LEU A 84 24.43 -10.04 0.31
N LYS A 85 25.71 -10.08 -0.07
CA LYS A 85 26.69 -9.04 0.28
C LYS A 85 27.13 -8.34 -1.01
N TYR A 86 27.05 -7.02 -1.05
CA TYR A 86 27.33 -6.25 -2.26
C TYR A 86 27.81 -4.83 -1.95
N TYR A 87 28.39 -4.16 -2.94
CA TYR A 87 28.83 -2.77 -2.85
C TYR A 87 27.96 -1.88 -3.70
N ILE A 88 27.71 -0.66 -3.22
CA ILE A 88 27.00 0.40 -3.95
C ILE A 88 27.84 1.68 -3.99
N SER A 89 27.72 2.48 -5.04
CA SER A 89 28.34 3.81 -5.12
C SER A 89 27.39 4.78 -5.84
N ASP A 90 27.70 6.08 -5.81
CA ASP A 90 26.88 7.09 -6.49
C ASP A 90 26.87 6.89 -8.02
N ASP A 91 28.02 6.53 -8.59
CA ASP A 91 28.24 6.43 -10.03
C ASP A 91 28.30 4.98 -10.57
N GLY A 92 28.25 3.98 -9.68
CA GLY A 92 28.38 2.57 -10.02
C GLY A 92 29.84 2.10 -10.19
N THR A 93 30.82 2.94 -9.83
CA THR A 93 32.25 2.58 -9.83
C THR A 93 32.75 2.22 -8.42
N THR A 94 33.98 1.72 -8.31
CA THR A 94 34.55 1.30 -7.02
C THR A 94 35.00 2.45 -6.11
N ALA A 95 35.05 3.68 -6.62
CA ALA A 95 35.39 4.85 -5.83
C ALA A 95 34.26 5.20 -4.86
N ASN A 96 34.59 5.47 -3.59
CA ASN A 96 33.63 5.82 -2.53
C ASN A 96 32.45 4.85 -2.38
N GLN A 97 32.69 3.55 -2.57
CA GLN A 97 31.66 2.54 -2.42
C GLN A 97 31.28 2.30 -0.95
N PHE A 98 30.02 1.99 -0.71
CA PHE A 98 29.43 1.62 0.56
C PHE A 98 29.07 0.14 0.57
N TYR A 99 29.31 -0.53 1.68
CA TYR A 99 29.13 -1.98 1.75
C TYR A 99 27.77 -2.36 2.35
N VAL A 100 27.06 -3.29 1.71
CA VAL A 100 25.79 -3.82 2.18
C VAL A 100 26.01 -5.23 2.70
N TYR A 101 25.97 -5.39 4.03
CA TYR A 101 26.23 -6.67 4.68
C TYR A 101 24.94 -7.47 4.90
N ASN A 102 24.81 -8.64 4.28
CA ASN A 102 23.65 -9.55 4.39
C ASN A 102 22.30 -8.85 4.14
N GLY A 103 22.20 -8.10 3.05
CA GLY A 103 20.98 -7.43 2.66
C GLY A 103 19.93 -8.38 2.10
N TYR A 104 18.65 -8.03 2.28
CA TYR A 104 17.50 -8.77 1.76
C TYR A 104 16.91 -8.11 0.51
N ALA A 105 16.21 -8.90 -0.32
CA ALA A 105 15.56 -8.45 -1.56
C ALA A 105 14.37 -7.51 -1.33
N GLY A 106 13.93 -7.38 -0.09
CA GLY A 106 12.81 -6.57 0.32
C GLY A 106 12.61 -6.67 1.84
N PRO A 107 11.73 -5.85 2.41
CA PRO A 107 11.39 -5.92 3.82
C PRO A 107 10.82 -7.29 4.18
N ASN A 108 10.74 -7.58 5.49
CA ASN A 108 10.27 -8.85 6.04
C ASN A 108 11.18 -10.03 5.68
N ARG A 109 12.48 -9.74 5.52
CA ARG A 109 13.49 -10.73 5.07
C ARG A 109 13.06 -11.39 3.76
N THR A 110 12.49 -10.60 2.85
CA THR A 110 12.16 -11.09 1.52
C THR A 110 13.45 -11.55 0.87
N LYS A 111 13.47 -12.81 0.45
CA LYS A 111 14.68 -13.50 0.03
C LYS A 111 15.04 -13.12 -1.40
N PHE A 112 16.32 -12.92 -1.66
CA PHE A 112 16.83 -13.01 -3.02
C PHE A 112 16.71 -14.45 -3.54
N SER A 113 16.49 -14.60 -4.84
CA SER A 113 16.45 -15.90 -5.51
C SER A 113 17.85 -16.46 -5.79
N GLY A 114 18.88 -15.62 -5.76
CA GLY A 114 20.26 -15.95 -6.09
C GLY A 114 21.13 -14.71 -6.26
N GLU A 115 22.41 -14.91 -6.59
CA GLU A 115 23.38 -13.81 -6.81
C GLU A 115 23.06 -12.97 -8.04
N ASP A 116 22.36 -13.55 -9.02
CA ASP A 116 21.92 -12.91 -10.26
C ASP A 116 20.74 -11.94 -10.08
N ALA A 117 20.15 -11.89 -8.88
CA ALA A 117 19.06 -10.97 -8.55
C ALA A 117 19.51 -9.50 -8.49
N LEU A 118 20.81 -9.23 -8.42
CA LEU A 118 21.42 -7.91 -8.53
C LEU A 118 22.59 -7.96 -9.52
N LYS A 119 22.76 -6.90 -10.31
CA LYS A 119 23.89 -6.76 -11.24
C LYS A 119 24.52 -5.36 -11.16
N PRO A 120 25.81 -5.21 -11.53
CA PRO A 120 26.44 -3.91 -11.64
C PRO A 120 25.59 -2.93 -12.47
N GLY A 121 25.44 -1.71 -11.96
CA GLY A 121 24.65 -0.64 -12.56
C GLY A 121 23.18 -0.59 -12.12
N ASP A 122 22.65 -1.60 -11.42
CA ASP A 122 21.29 -1.53 -10.87
C ASP A 122 21.14 -0.38 -9.88
N GLU A 123 20.12 0.46 -10.06
CA GLU A 123 19.78 1.51 -9.11
C GLU A 123 19.00 0.93 -7.93
N VAL A 124 19.43 1.24 -6.72
CA VAL A 124 18.81 0.72 -5.49
C VAL A 124 18.52 1.85 -4.52
N VAL A 125 17.44 1.68 -3.75
CA VAL A 125 17.22 2.37 -2.48
C VAL A 125 17.23 1.30 -1.41
N ILE A 126 17.95 1.52 -0.31
CA ILE A 126 18.13 0.55 0.78
C ILE A 126 17.75 1.22 2.09
N CYS A 127 17.09 0.48 2.97
CA CYS A 127 16.84 0.87 4.36
C CYS A 127 17.63 -0.05 5.29
N GLY A 128 18.32 0.52 6.27
CA GLY A 128 19.04 -0.25 7.27
C GLY A 128 19.76 0.63 8.29
N LYS A 129 20.38 -0.01 9.28
CA LYS A 129 21.22 0.65 10.29
C LYS A 129 22.65 0.76 9.80
N ALA A 130 23.17 1.97 9.69
CA ALA A 130 24.49 2.23 9.13
C ALA A 130 25.54 2.40 10.23
N LYS A 131 26.73 1.83 10.04
CA LYS A 131 27.83 1.87 11.00
C LYS A 131 29.20 1.86 10.32
N ASN A 132 30.22 2.30 11.03
CA ASN A 132 31.60 1.93 10.70
C ASN A 132 31.95 0.64 11.46
N TYR A 133 32.22 -0.44 10.74
CA TYR A 133 32.67 -1.70 11.31
C TYR A 133 34.13 -1.95 10.92
N ASN A 134 35.04 -1.83 11.89
CA ASN A 134 36.49 -2.02 11.70
C ASN A 134 37.07 -1.26 10.51
N GLY A 135 36.66 0.01 10.32
CA GLY A 135 37.13 0.86 9.22
C GLY A 135 36.33 0.75 7.93
N THR A 136 35.35 -0.15 7.84
CA THR A 136 34.44 -0.27 6.68
C THR A 136 33.10 0.40 7.00
N ASN A 137 32.69 1.37 6.18
CA ASN A 137 31.33 1.94 6.25
C ASN A 137 30.35 0.95 5.63
N GLU A 138 29.39 0.47 6.43
CA GLU A 138 28.46 -0.58 6.02
C GLU A 138 27.07 -0.46 6.65
N TYR A 139 26.10 -1.13 6.04
CA TYR A 139 24.84 -1.48 6.70
C TYR A 139 25.01 -2.73 7.57
N ASP A 140 24.38 -2.76 8.75
CA ASP A 140 24.28 -3.95 9.58
C ASP A 140 23.25 -4.96 9.03
N THR A 141 23.26 -6.18 9.55
CA THR A 141 22.27 -7.22 9.23
C THR A 141 20.85 -6.74 9.47
N GLY A 142 19.92 -7.17 8.60
CA GLY A 142 18.51 -6.76 8.66
C GLY A 142 18.15 -5.63 7.70
N ASN A 143 19.14 -5.02 7.03
CA ASN A 143 18.90 -4.09 5.93
C ASN A 143 18.21 -4.77 4.74
N TYR A 144 17.50 -3.99 3.93
CA TYR A 144 16.74 -4.52 2.80
C TYR A 144 16.61 -3.51 1.66
N LEU A 145 16.46 -4.04 0.43
CA LEU A 145 16.10 -3.23 -0.72
C LEU A 145 14.70 -2.64 -0.53
N VAL A 146 14.62 -1.33 -0.66
CA VAL A 146 13.38 -0.57 -0.71
C VAL A 146 12.84 -0.48 -2.14
N SER A 147 13.74 -0.27 -3.11
CA SER A 147 13.41 -0.30 -4.54
C SER A 147 14.59 -0.81 -5.35
N LEU A 148 14.29 -1.42 -6.50
CA LEU A 148 15.26 -1.87 -7.50
C LEU A 148 14.86 -1.30 -8.88
N ASN A 149 15.74 -0.51 -9.50
CA ASN A 149 15.54 0.15 -10.79
C ASN A 149 14.21 0.93 -10.86
N GLY A 150 13.96 1.74 -9.83
CA GLY A 150 12.74 2.54 -9.70
C GLY A 150 11.47 1.76 -9.37
N LYS A 151 11.54 0.41 -9.26
CA LYS A 151 10.41 -0.42 -8.86
C LYS A 151 10.49 -0.73 -7.36
N PRO A 152 9.44 -0.47 -6.57
CA PRO A 152 9.41 -0.89 -5.18
C PRO A 152 9.51 -2.41 -5.11
N THR A 153 10.25 -2.91 -4.12
CA THR A 153 10.33 -4.36 -3.86
C THR A 153 9.06 -4.81 -3.14
N SER A 154 8.66 -6.08 -3.32
CA SER A 154 7.45 -6.60 -2.66
C SER A 154 7.50 -6.37 -1.15
N GLY A 155 6.53 -5.60 -0.64
CA GLY A 155 6.41 -5.24 0.77
C GLY A 155 7.16 -3.96 1.17
N SER A 156 7.92 -3.33 0.27
CA SER A 156 8.59 -2.05 0.52
C SER A 156 7.72 -0.88 0.12
N THR A 157 7.40 -0.03 1.09
CA THR A 157 6.93 1.33 0.88
C THR A 157 8.01 2.27 1.36
N THR A 158 8.62 3.04 0.47
CA THR A 158 9.35 4.26 0.83
C THR A 158 8.31 5.31 1.24
N PRO A 159 8.24 5.79 2.50
CA PRO A 159 7.39 6.92 2.84
C PRO A 159 8.05 8.23 2.40
N ASP A 160 7.65 8.76 1.24
CA ASP A 160 7.05 10.10 1.23
C ASP A 160 6.49 10.42 -0.15
N THR A 161 5.32 11.05 -0.10
CA THR A 161 4.35 11.25 -1.18
C THR A 161 3.54 9.97 -1.45
N PRO A 162 2.25 9.95 -1.06
CA PRO A 162 1.36 8.86 -1.45
C PRO A 162 1.36 8.79 -2.98
N ALA A 163 1.75 7.64 -3.53
CA ALA A 163 1.78 7.42 -4.98
C ALA A 163 0.39 7.63 -5.63
N ASP A 164 -0.67 7.63 -4.83
CA ASP A 164 -2.02 8.11 -5.13
C ASP A 164 -2.73 8.52 -3.81
N GLY A 165 -2.60 9.77 -3.35
CA GLY A 165 -3.39 10.30 -2.22
C GLY A 165 -2.69 11.29 -1.26
N TYR A 166 -3.25 11.43 -0.07
CA TYR A 166 -2.81 12.29 1.05
C TYR A 166 -2.19 11.49 2.22
N ILE A 167 -2.67 10.28 2.48
CA ILE A 167 -2.11 9.34 3.48
C ILE A 167 -2.07 7.94 2.85
N ASN A 168 -1.00 7.19 3.11
CA ASN A 168 -0.93 5.76 2.83
C ASN A 168 -0.06 5.06 3.88
N GLU A 169 -0.68 4.46 4.88
CA GLU A 169 -0.04 3.81 6.02
C GLU A 169 -0.55 2.38 6.20
N THR A 170 0.36 1.41 6.13
CA THR A 170 -0.01 -0.01 6.24
C THR A 170 -0.11 -0.48 7.68
N PHE A 171 0.59 0.17 8.61
CA PHE A 171 0.83 -0.27 9.99
C PHE A 171 1.50 -1.65 10.09
N SER A 172 2.20 -2.08 9.04
CA SER A 172 2.78 -3.43 8.99
C SER A 172 4.00 -3.63 9.89
N LYS A 173 4.70 -2.56 10.27
CA LYS A 173 5.95 -2.61 11.06
C LYS A 173 6.19 -1.43 11.98
N SER A 174 5.68 -0.27 11.61
CA SER A 174 5.77 0.96 12.38
C SER A 174 4.46 1.72 12.24
N PHE A 175 4.31 2.80 12.99
CA PHE A 175 3.24 3.77 12.76
C PHE A 175 3.51 4.68 11.55
N GLY A 176 4.68 4.52 10.89
CA GLY A 176 5.16 5.35 9.80
C GLY A 176 5.02 6.84 10.10
N SER A 177 4.13 7.52 9.36
CA SER A 177 3.90 8.96 9.52
C SER A 177 2.97 9.34 10.68
N PHE A 178 2.40 8.35 11.39
CA PHE A 178 1.57 8.55 12.57
C PHE A 178 2.42 8.63 13.84
N THR A 179 2.01 9.50 14.74
CA THR A 179 2.59 9.64 16.08
C THR A 179 1.68 8.99 17.12
N ALA A 180 2.20 8.03 17.88
CA ALA A 180 1.48 7.44 19.01
C ALA A 180 1.60 8.29 20.27
N LYS A 181 0.48 8.48 20.98
CA LYS A 181 0.42 9.19 22.26
C LYS A 181 -0.41 8.39 23.26
N THR A 182 0.23 7.99 24.36
CA THR A 182 -0.47 7.36 25.49
C THR A 182 -0.76 8.41 26.54
N ILE A 183 -2.03 8.56 26.91
CA ILE A 183 -2.47 9.43 28.00
C ILE A 183 -2.41 8.65 29.32
N LYS A 184 -2.91 7.41 29.31
CA LYS A 184 -2.80 6.48 30.45
C LYS A 184 -2.89 5.03 29.99
N GLY A 185 -2.39 4.12 30.82
CA GLY A 185 -2.50 2.68 30.60
C GLY A 185 -1.70 2.20 29.39
N THR A 186 -2.33 1.40 28.55
CA THR A 186 -1.71 0.70 27.42
C THR A 186 -1.57 1.59 26.18
N ALA A 187 -0.38 1.54 25.57
CA ALA A 187 -0.09 2.21 24.31
C ALA A 187 -0.67 1.43 23.12
N TRP A 188 -0.88 2.14 22.01
CA TRP A 188 -0.96 1.48 20.70
C TRP A 188 0.37 0.77 20.42
N VAL A 189 0.29 -0.41 19.82
CA VAL A 189 1.46 -1.19 19.39
C VAL A 189 1.33 -1.59 17.93
N ILE A 190 2.45 -1.86 17.28
CA ILE A 190 2.45 -2.64 16.04
C ILE A 190 2.56 -4.10 16.42
N ASP A 191 1.54 -4.88 16.07
CA ASP A 191 1.54 -6.31 16.29
C ASP A 191 2.48 -7.02 15.31
N SER A 192 3.06 -8.15 15.72
CA SER A 192 3.95 -8.94 14.88
C SER A 192 3.26 -9.51 13.63
N TYR A 193 1.92 -9.57 13.62
CA TYR A 193 1.11 -9.92 12.46
C TYR A 193 0.92 -8.78 11.44
N GLY A 194 1.46 -7.59 11.71
CA GLY A 194 1.54 -6.49 10.75
C GLY A 194 0.31 -5.58 10.71
N TYR A 195 -0.11 -5.09 11.87
CA TYR A 195 -1.16 -4.10 12.02
C TYR A 195 -0.98 -3.29 13.30
N ALA A 196 -1.60 -2.10 13.37
CA ALA A 196 -1.72 -1.33 14.61
C ALA A 196 -2.78 -1.95 15.50
N LYS A 197 -2.50 -2.07 16.80
CA LYS A 197 -3.41 -2.66 17.78
C LYS A 197 -3.53 -1.80 19.03
N ALA A 198 -4.76 -1.64 19.52
CA ALA A 198 -5.06 -1.09 20.84
C ALA A 198 -5.96 -2.03 21.65
N THR A 199 -5.54 -2.31 22.89
CA THR A 199 -6.32 -3.06 23.88
C THR A 199 -5.82 -2.75 25.29
N GLY A 200 -6.71 -2.64 26.26
CA GLY A 200 -6.40 -2.58 27.68
C GLY A 200 -6.39 -3.96 28.34
N TYR A 201 -6.81 -5.00 27.62
CA TYR A 201 -6.86 -6.37 28.13
C TYR A 201 -5.54 -7.10 27.90
N ASP A 202 -4.95 -7.63 28.97
CA ASP A 202 -3.84 -8.58 28.88
C ASP A 202 -4.35 -10.02 29.00
N TYR A 203 -4.12 -10.80 27.95
CA TYR A 203 -4.53 -12.20 27.90
C TYR A 203 -3.75 -13.08 28.89
N THR A 204 -2.52 -12.72 29.25
CA THR A 204 -1.70 -13.55 30.14
C THR A 204 -2.19 -13.42 31.58
N SER A 205 -2.29 -12.18 32.08
CA SER A 205 -2.79 -11.91 33.44
C SER A 205 -4.31 -11.95 33.57
N LYS A 206 -5.05 -11.94 32.45
CA LYS A 206 -6.53 -11.83 32.40
C LYS A 206 -7.05 -10.54 33.03
N THR A 207 -6.25 -9.48 33.05
CA THR A 207 -6.61 -8.20 33.65
C THR A 207 -6.91 -7.15 32.59
N THR A 208 -7.81 -6.22 32.93
CA THR A 208 -8.05 -5.01 32.13
C THR A 208 -7.39 -3.83 32.83
N THR A 209 -6.52 -3.13 32.12
CA THR A 209 -5.94 -1.85 32.53
C THR A 209 -6.76 -0.72 31.93
N PRO A 210 -7.29 0.23 32.72
CA PRO A 210 -7.88 1.44 32.17
C PRO A 210 -6.88 2.20 31.31
N SER A 211 -7.25 2.47 30.07
CA SER A 211 -6.34 3.01 29.05
C SER A 211 -6.96 4.15 28.29
N GLU A 212 -6.12 5.04 27.77
CA GLU A 212 -6.49 6.10 26.85
C GLU A 212 -5.27 6.45 26.00
N SER A 213 -5.37 6.26 24.70
CA SER A 213 -4.24 6.44 23.78
C SER A 213 -4.70 6.75 22.36
N TYR A 214 -3.81 7.39 21.60
CA TYR A 214 -4.05 7.90 20.25
C TYR A 214 -2.94 7.43 19.32
N ILE A 215 -3.26 7.24 18.05
CA ILE A 215 -2.31 7.39 16.95
C ILE A 215 -2.80 8.52 16.04
N VAL A 216 -1.94 9.49 15.76
CA VAL A 216 -2.29 10.77 15.15
C VAL A 216 -1.49 10.94 13.86
N SER A 217 -2.16 11.23 12.74
CA SER A 217 -1.49 11.44 11.46
C SER A 217 -0.65 12.72 11.47
N LYS A 218 0.29 12.82 10.53
CA LYS A 218 0.78 14.14 10.09
C LYS A 218 -0.38 14.95 9.51
N ALA A 219 -0.28 16.28 9.57
CA ALA A 219 -1.20 17.16 8.88
C ALA A 219 -1.17 16.93 7.36
N ILE A 220 -2.34 16.87 6.74
CA ILE A 220 -2.53 16.77 5.29
C ILE A 220 -3.16 18.05 4.73
N ASP A 221 -2.74 18.39 3.52
CA ASP A 221 -3.24 19.54 2.78
C ASP A 221 -4.34 19.12 1.80
N LEU A 222 -5.60 19.39 2.16
CA LEU A 222 -6.79 19.17 1.33
C LEU A 222 -7.21 20.45 0.59
N SER A 223 -6.35 21.47 0.49
CA SER A 223 -6.71 22.74 -0.15
C SER A 223 -6.99 22.60 -1.65
N ALA A 224 -6.26 21.71 -2.32
CA ALA A 224 -6.51 21.34 -3.71
C ALA A 224 -7.53 20.19 -3.87
N SER A 225 -8.03 19.63 -2.76
CA SER A 225 -8.89 18.45 -2.81
C SER A 225 -10.20 18.72 -3.53
N LYS A 226 -10.61 17.80 -4.40
CA LYS A 226 -11.95 17.82 -4.98
C LYS A 226 -12.95 17.10 -4.09
N SER A 227 -12.55 15.95 -3.55
CA SER A 227 -13.29 15.14 -2.59
C SER A 227 -12.32 14.07 -2.09
N ALA A 228 -11.82 14.17 -0.87
CA ALA A 228 -10.94 13.14 -0.31
C ALA A 228 -11.75 12.08 0.46
N THR A 229 -11.26 10.84 0.52
CA THR A 229 -11.85 9.74 1.29
C THR A 229 -10.80 9.12 2.20
N LEU A 230 -11.12 8.96 3.48
CA LEU A 230 -10.39 8.16 4.46
C LEU A 230 -10.88 6.71 4.40
N GLU A 231 -9.97 5.74 4.32
CA GLU A 231 -10.29 4.31 4.30
C GLU A 231 -9.26 3.51 5.09
N PHE A 232 -9.69 2.49 5.84
CA PHE A 232 -8.80 1.50 6.46
C PHE A 232 -9.50 0.16 6.70
N SER A 233 -8.74 -0.92 6.84
CA SER A 233 -9.26 -2.21 7.28
C SER A 233 -9.16 -2.34 8.80
N TYR A 234 -10.17 -2.90 9.45
CA TYR A 234 -10.15 -3.12 10.89
C TYR A 234 -10.77 -4.45 11.36
N ILE A 235 -10.37 -4.88 12.55
CA ILE A 235 -11.09 -5.84 13.38
C ILE A 235 -11.43 -5.15 14.70
N LEU A 236 -12.71 -5.21 15.09
CA LEU A 236 -13.21 -4.64 16.33
C LEU A 236 -13.89 -5.73 17.15
N ARG A 237 -13.47 -5.90 18.40
CA ARG A 237 -13.93 -6.99 19.26
C ARG A 237 -14.20 -6.49 20.68
N TYR A 238 -15.23 -7.05 21.31
CA TYR A 238 -15.62 -6.85 22.70
C TYR A 238 -16.04 -5.41 23.04
N VAL A 239 -16.67 -4.74 22.09
CA VAL A 239 -17.18 -3.37 22.27
C VAL A 239 -18.67 -3.35 22.64
N THR A 240 -19.37 -4.47 22.46
CA THR A 240 -20.73 -4.66 22.95
C THR A 240 -20.87 -5.83 23.91
N LYS A 241 -21.90 -5.78 24.75
CA LYS A 241 -22.36 -6.87 25.62
C LYS A 241 -23.87 -6.97 25.49
N ASN A 242 -24.37 -8.14 25.08
CA ASN A 242 -25.79 -8.36 24.81
C ASN A 242 -26.40 -7.33 23.84
N GLY A 243 -25.63 -6.91 22.83
CA GLY A 243 -26.06 -5.94 21.82
C GLY A 243 -26.03 -4.46 22.25
N ALA A 244 -25.64 -4.16 23.49
CA ALA A 244 -25.45 -2.79 23.98
C ALA A 244 -23.95 -2.44 24.05
N ALA A 245 -23.60 -1.19 23.76
CA ALA A 245 -22.23 -0.70 23.89
C ALA A 245 -21.73 -0.86 25.34
N VAL A 246 -20.48 -1.29 25.48
CA VAL A 246 -19.84 -1.43 26.78
C VAL A 246 -19.40 -0.05 27.28
N GLU A 247 -19.88 0.34 28.45
CA GLU A 247 -19.56 1.63 29.05
C GLU A 247 -18.04 1.81 29.23
N GLY A 248 -17.54 2.97 28.82
CA GLY A 248 -16.13 3.34 28.94
C GLY A 248 -15.22 2.77 27.85
N VAL A 249 -15.70 1.87 26.99
CA VAL A 249 -14.95 1.41 25.81
C VAL A 249 -15.20 2.37 24.65
N LYS A 250 -14.12 2.92 24.09
CA LYS A 250 -14.14 3.85 22.96
C LYS A 250 -13.13 3.42 21.91
N ASN A 251 -13.59 3.36 20.67
CA ASN A 251 -12.80 3.13 19.47
C ASN A 251 -13.27 4.15 18.46
N GLN A 252 -12.58 5.29 18.39
CA GLN A 252 -13.06 6.46 17.68
C GLN A 252 -12.10 6.88 16.56
N VAL A 253 -12.68 7.29 15.44
CA VAL A 253 -11.99 7.98 14.35
C VAL A 253 -12.30 9.47 14.49
N LEU A 254 -11.26 10.25 14.70
CA LEU A 254 -11.33 11.66 15.01
C LEU A 254 -10.64 12.47 13.92
N ILE A 255 -11.13 13.68 13.64
CA ILE A 255 -10.55 14.60 12.66
C ILE A 255 -10.58 16.04 13.15
N THR A 256 -9.62 16.85 12.73
CA THR A 256 -9.57 18.30 13.03
C THR A 256 -8.78 19.03 11.94
N ASP A 257 -9.05 20.31 11.72
CA ASP A 257 -8.20 21.22 10.94
C ASP A 257 -7.42 22.21 11.83
N ASN A 258 -7.49 22.03 13.16
CA ASN A 258 -6.90 22.92 14.16
C ASN A 258 -6.19 22.11 15.27
N TYR A 259 -5.33 21.18 14.87
CA TYR A 259 -4.57 20.35 15.80
C TYR A 259 -3.62 21.18 16.66
N THR A 260 -3.67 21.01 17.98
CA THR A 260 -2.90 21.84 18.93
C THR A 260 -1.49 21.30 19.21
N GLY A 261 -1.12 20.17 18.61
CA GLY A 261 0.09 19.42 18.94
C GLY A 261 -0.09 18.37 20.04
N ASP A 262 -1.21 18.42 20.78
CA ASP A 262 -1.55 17.43 21.81
C ASP A 262 -2.98 16.90 21.58
N PRO A 263 -3.15 15.58 21.31
CA PRO A 263 -4.48 15.03 21.04
C PRO A 263 -5.42 15.09 22.23
N ALA A 264 -4.93 15.17 23.48
CA ALA A 264 -5.78 15.23 24.66
C ALA A 264 -6.46 16.60 24.86
N THR A 265 -5.86 17.67 24.34
CA THR A 265 -6.39 19.04 24.44
C THR A 265 -6.99 19.54 23.13
N THR A 266 -6.70 18.85 22.03
CA THR A 266 -7.28 19.14 20.72
C THR A 266 -8.80 18.94 20.75
N LYS A 267 -9.53 19.89 20.18
CA LYS A 267 -10.96 19.70 19.89
C LYS A 267 -11.10 18.90 18.60
N TRP A 268 -11.70 17.72 18.73
CA TRP A 268 -11.93 16.79 17.63
C TRP A 268 -13.38 16.82 17.15
N GLU A 269 -13.56 16.64 15.85
CA GLU A 269 -14.80 16.14 15.29
C GLU A 269 -14.75 14.61 15.31
N ASP A 270 -15.80 13.98 15.83
CA ASP A 270 -15.94 12.53 15.84
C ASP A 270 -16.64 12.07 14.56
N ILE A 271 -15.89 11.38 13.69
CA ILE A 271 -16.37 10.87 12.40
C ILE A 271 -16.58 9.35 12.41
N THR A 272 -16.44 8.71 13.58
CA THR A 272 -16.45 7.25 13.75
C THR A 272 -17.67 6.57 13.11
N GLY A 273 -18.84 7.21 13.19
CA GLY A 273 -20.09 6.62 12.72
C GLY A 273 -20.37 5.27 13.41
N THR A 274 -20.83 4.28 12.64
CA THR A 274 -21.05 2.91 13.12
C THR A 274 -19.96 1.98 12.57
N MET A 275 -19.21 1.34 13.46
CA MET A 275 -18.30 0.26 13.11
C MET A 275 -18.91 -1.09 13.51
N LYS A 276 -18.69 -2.11 12.67
CA LYS A 276 -19.21 -3.46 12.90
C LYS A 276 -18.26 -4.22 13.82
N GLU A 277 -18.82 -4.74 14.92
CA GLU A 277 -18.09 -5.67 15.78
C GLU A 277 -18.01 -7.06 15.11
N GLY A 278 -16.80 -7.60 15.02
CA GLY A 278 -16.53 -8.90 14.41
C GLY A 278 -16.75 -10.08 15.36
N THR A 279 -16.90 -11.27 14.79
CA THR A 279 -17.04 -12.53 15.55
C THR A 279 -15.75 -13.34 15.69
N ASP A 280 -14.71 -12.95 14.95
CA ASP A 280 -13.41 -13.64 14.88
C ASP A 280 -12.26 -12.64 14.66
N TRP A 281 -11.03 -13.14 14.56
CA TRP A 281 -9.79 -12.36 14.40
C TRP A 281 -9.19 -12.48 12.99
N VAL A 282 -10.00 -12.90 12.01
CA VAL A 282 -9.54 -13.19 10.64
C VAL A 282 -10.30 -12.34 9.62
N THR A 283 -11.57 -12.05 9.88
CA THR A 283 -12.46 -11.27 9.02
C THR A 283 -12.26 -9.78 9.27
N TRP A 284 -11.60 -9.12 8.32
CA TRP A 284 -11.40 -7.67 8.35
C TRP A 284 -12.60 -6.95 7.73
N GLU A 285 -13.10 -5.95 8.44
CA GLU A 285 -14.10 -5.00 7.95
C GLU A 285 -13.38 -3.78 7.35
N THR A 286 -14.09 -2.98 6.56
CA THR A 286 -13.56 -1.73 5.99
C THR A 286 -14.29 -0.54 6.59
N TYR A 287 -13.51 0.42 7.09
CA TYR A 287 -13.98 1.76 7.44
C TYR A 287 -13.76 2.68 6.24
N LYS A 288 -14.75 3.52 5.94
CA LYS A 288 -14.67 4.52 4.86
C LYS A 288 -15.41 5.78 5.28
N HIS A 289 -14.81 6.94 5.08
CA HIS A 289 -15.41 8.23 5.41
C HIS A 289 -15.06 9.30 4.37
N ASP A 290 -16.06 10.06 3.94
CA ASP A 290 -15.89 11.20 3.03
C ASP A 290 -15.35 12.40 3.80
N LEU A 291 -14.27 13.02 3.30
CA LEU A 291 -13.62 14.19 3.89
C LEU A 291 -13.93 15.47 3.13
N SER A 292 -14.97 15.51 2.29
CA SER A 292 -15.32 16.66 1.46
C SER A 292 -15.66 17.90 2.31
N ALA A 293 -16.11 17.71 3.56
CA ALA A 293 -16.31 18.79 4.53
C ALA A 293 -15.00 19.53 4.89
N PHE A 294 -13.84 18.87 4.71
CA PHE A 294 -12.51 19.41 4.97
C PHE A 294 -11.81 19.92 3.71
N LYS A 295 -12.51 19.97 2.57
CA LYS A 295 -12.02 20.60 1.35
C LYS A 295 -11.59 22.04 1.60
N GLY A 296 -10.46 22.45 1.02
CA GLY A 296 -9.93 23.79 1.17
C GLY A 296 -9.05 23.97 2.41
N LYS A 297 -8.99 22.99 3.31
CA LYS A 297 -8.21 23.06 4.56
C LYS A 297 -6.80 22.51 4.35
N LYS A 298 -5.79 23.19 4.93
CA LYS A 298 -4.37 22.85 4.77
C LYS A 298 -3.77 21.98 5.89
N ASN A 299 -4.42 21.96 7.05
CA ASN A 299 -3.88 21.37 8.28
C ASN A 299 -4.81 20.30 8.84
N VAL A 300 -5.34 19.45 7.97
CA VAL A 300 -6.27 18.40 8.40
C VAL A 300 -5.48 17.27 9.06
N VAL A 301 -5.87 16.86 10.26
CA VAL A 301 -5.23 15.81 11.04
C VAL A 301 -6.29 14.78 11.42
N ILE A 302 -5.94 13.50 11.29
CA ILE A 302 -6.80 12.37 11.65
C ILE A 302 -6.17 11.65 12.83
N ALA A 303 -6.98 11.21 13.78
CA ALA A 303 -6.54 10.40 14.90
C ALA A 303 -7.42 9.16 15.09
N LEU A 304 -6.80 8.04 15.46
CA LEU A 304 -7.50 6.87 15.99
C LEU A 304 -7.35 6.89 17.51
N HIS A 305 -8.48 7.07 18.19
CA HIS A 305 -8.54 7.19 19.64
C HIS A 305 -9.09 5.90 20.26
N TYR A 306 -8.36 5.37 21.22
CA TYR A 306 -8.73 4.22 22.01
C TYR A 306 -8.87 4.62 23.48
N ALA A 307 -9.97 4.22 24.12
CA ALA A 307 -10.07 4.28 25.58
C ALA A 307 -10.84 3.08 26.14
N CYS A 308 -10.52 2.69 27.36
CA CYS A 308 -11.24 1.66 28.10
C CYS A 308 -11.22 1.94 29.60
N ALA A 309 -12.20 1.41 30.32
CA ALA A 309 -12.34 1.53 31.77
C ALA A 309 -12.27 0.14 32.42
N ALA A 310 -13.33 -0.30 33.09
CA ALA A 310 -13.41 -1.62 33.73
C ALA A 310 -13.53 -2.78 32.73
N SER A 311 -13.80 -2.50 31.47
CA SER A 311 -13.88 -3.47 30.37
C SER A 311 -13.15 -2.91 29.16
N SER A 312 -12.65 -3.80 28.30
CA SER A 312 -11.78 -3.46 27.17
C SER A 312 -12.34 -4.04 25.88
N GLY A 313 -12.50 -3.18 24.88
CA GLY A 313 -12.49 -3.61 23.49
C GLY A 313 -11.06 -3.83 22.99
N THR A 314 -10.94 -4.51 21.86
CA THR A 314 -9.69 -4.61 21.10
C THR A 314 -9.94 -4.14 19.69
N TRP A 315 -9.01 -3.33 19.18
CA TRP A 315 -9.08 -2.77 17.84
C TRP A 315 -7.77 -2.98 17.10
N GLU A 316 -7.87 -3.63 15.95
CA GLU A 316 -6.77 -3.87 15.02
C GLU A 316 -7.04 -3.06 13.76
N VAL A 317 -6.05 -2.34 13.24
CA VAL A 317 -6.17 -1.45 12.08
C VAL A 317 -4.98 -1.62 11.15
N LYS A 318 -5.24 -1.70 9.85
CA LYS A 318 -4.21 -1.73 8.80
C LYS A 318 -4.67 -1.02 7.53
N ASN A 319 -3.71 -0.69 6.68
CA ASN A 319 -3.95 -0.11 5.35
C ASN A 319 -4.80 1.17 5.39
N LEU A 320 -4.45 2.10 6.29
CA LEU A 320 -5.08 3.40 6.37
C LEU A 320 -4.61 4.28 5.22
N SER A 321 -5.54 4.74 4.41
CA SER A 321 -5.29 5.67 3.31
C SER A 321 -6.24 6.85 3.35
N VAL A 322 -5.75 7.99 2.89
CA VAL A 322 -6.58 9.12 2.51
C VAL A 322 -6.22 9.45 1.08
N LYS A 323 -7.17 9.49 0.16
CA LYS A 323 -6.91 9.75 -1.26
C LYS A 323 -8.04 10.57 -1.87
N GLU A 324 -7.76 11.24 -2.98
CA GLU A 324 -8.83 11.84 -3.79
C GLU A 324 -9.78 10.73 -4.25
N ALA A 325 -11.07 11.00 -4.10
CA ALA A 325 -12.11 10.29 -4.78
C ALA A 325 -11.86 10.46 -6.28
N THR A 326 -11.76 9.35 -6.99
CA THR A 326 -11.58 9.34 -8.43
C THR A 326 -12.81 9.95 -9.10
N GLY A 327 -12.72 11.26 -9.38
CA GLY A 327 -13.50 12.02 -10.36
C GLY A 327 -15.01 11.81 -10.38
N GLY A 328 -15.74 12.57 -9.56
CA GLY A 328 -17.13 12.95 -9.81
C GLY A 328 -17.37 14.37 -9.29
N THR A 329 -17.60 15.34 -10.18
CA THR A 329 -18.09 16.68 -9.80
C THR A 329 -19.52 16.59 -9.22
N PRO A 330 -19.93 17.56 -8.39
CA PRO A 330 -21.05 17.41 -7.47
C PRO A 330 -22.39 17.54 -8.17
N ASP A 331 -23.27 16.56 -7.95
CA ASP A 331 -24.71 16.75 -7.79
C ASP A 331 -25.26 15.59 -6.95
N THR A 332 -25.96 15.95 -5.86
CA THR A 332 -26.97 15.25 -5.05
C THR A 332 -27.22 13.73 -5.24
N PRO A 333 -27.69 13.06 -4.16
CA PRO A 333 -26.96 12.15 -3.28
C PRO A 333 -26.68 10.76 -3.90
N SER A 334 -25.42 10.34 -3.98
CA SER A 334 -25.10 8.96 -4.37
C SER A 334 -25.28 8.01 -3.18
N LYS A 335 -26.43 7.34 -3.23
CA LYS A 335 -26.83 6.09 -2.59
C LYS A 335 -25.71 5.00 -2.66
N PRO A 336 -25.68 4.02 -1.73
CA PRO A 336 -24.48 3.27 -1.29
C PRO A 336 -23.76 2.42 -2.33
N ASP A 337 -22.46 2.18 -2.07
CA ASP A 337 -21.77 0.94 -2.46
C ASP A 337 -22.71 -0.24 -2.19
N THR A 338 -23.05 -1.02 -3.22
CA THR A 338 -23.93 -2.18 -3.03
C THR A 338 -23.13 -3.24 -2.28
N PRO A 339 -23.57 -3.68 -1.08
CA PRO A 339 -22.90 -4.74 -0.33
C PRO A 339 -22.74 -5.98 -1.21
N ALA A 340 -21.77 -6.84 -0.89
CA ALA A 340 -21.65 -8.16 -1.50
C ALA A 340 -22.99 -8.90 -1.34
N THR A 341 -23.75 -8.97 -2.41
CA THR A 341 -25.12 -9.49 -2.41
C THR A 341 -25.29 -10.48 -3.54
N LYS A 342 -26.21 -11.42 -3.34
CA LYS A 342 -26.75 -12.24 -4.43
C LYS A 342 -27.58 -11.40 -5.40
N ASP A 343 -28.15 -10.28 -4.93
CA ASP A 343 -29.11 -9.45 -5.66
C ASP A 343 -28.56 -8.81 -6.94
N GLY A 344 -27.22 -8.68 -7.05
CA GLY A 344 -26.54 -8.26 -8.28
C GLY A 344 -26.27 -9.37 -9.29
N ILE A 345 -26.63 -10.63 -9.00
CA ILE A 345 -26.37 -11.80 -9.85
C ILE A 345 -27.68 -12.43 -10.31
N THR A 346 -27.83 -12.59 -11.62
CA THR A 346 -28.95 -13.33 -12.22
C THR A 346 -28.43 -14.48 -13.07
N ILE A 347 -29.04 -15.66 -12.92
CA ILE A 347 -28.70 -16.86 -13.66
C ILE A 347 -29.91 -17.27 -14.49
N ASN A 348 -29.73 -17.39 -15.80
CA ASN A 348 -30.76 -17.89 -16.72
C ASN A 348 -30.14 -18.92 -17.67
N GLY A 349 -30.41 -20.20 -17.41
CA GLY A 349 -29.78 -21.30 -18.13
C GLY A 349 -28.26 -21.28 -17.94
N LEU A 350 -27.52 -21.13 -19.04
CA LEU A 350 -26.07 -21.01 -19.06
C LEU A 350 -25.57 -19.57 -18.97
N THR A 351 -26.46 -18.59 -18.84
CA THR A 351 -26.08 -17.17 -18.78
C THR A 351 -26.03 -16.72 -17.32
N VAL A 352 -24.89 -16.15 -16.92
CA VAL A 352 -24.74 -15.47 -15.62
C VAL A 352 -24.55 -13.99 -15.88
N THR A 353 -25.39 -13.16 -15.29
CA THR A 353 -25.31 -11.71 -15.40
C THR A 353 -24.98 -11.13 -14.03
N LEU A 354 -23.90 -10.36 -13.98
CA LEU A 354 -23.56 -9.47 -12.88
C LEU A 354 -24.06 -8.06 -13.26
N ALA A 355 -24.97 -7.47 -12.51
CA ALA A 355 -25.58 -6.18 -12.85
C ALA A 355 -25.35 -5.14 -11.74
N ASN A 356 -24.88 -3.97 -12.15
CA ASN A 356 -24.79 -2.78 -11.32
C ASN A 356 -26.01 -1.89 -11.59
N SER A 357 -27.04 -1.99 -10.74
CA SER A 357 -28.26 -1.20 -10.88
C SER A 357 -28.08 0.29 -10.61
N GLY A 358 -26.91 0.69 -10.08
CA GLY A 358 -26.59 2.09 -9.77
C GLY A 358 -26.12 2.92 -10.96
N VAL A 359 -25.87 2.31 -12.14
CA VAL A 359 -25.35 3.00 -13.32
C VAL A 359 -26.12 2.60 -14.59
N THR A 360 -26.14 3.49 -15.58
CA THR A 360 -26.83 3.22 -16.85
C THR A 360 -25.90 2.53 -17.85
N ALA A 361 -26.33 1.40 -18.40
CA ALA A 361 -25.57 0.64 -19.40
C ALA A 361 -25.30 1.45 -20.69
N GLY A 362 -24.05 1.41 -21.14
CA GLY A 362 -23.51 2.07 -22.34
C GLY A 362 -22.87 1.07 -23.30
N GLU A 363 -21.68 1.39 -23.80
CA GLU A 363 -20.94 0.55 -24.76
C GLU A 363 -20.49 -0.78 -24.14
N SER A 364 -20.31 -1.81 -24.98
CA SER A 364 -19.86 -3.12 -24.53
C SER A 364 -18.65 -3.66 -25.29
N LEU A 365 -17.80 -4.38 -24.56
CA LEU A 365 -16.72 -5.21 -25.08
C LEU A 365 -17.16 -6.67 -25.05
N LYS A 366 -17.13 -7.32 -26.22
CA LYS A 366 -17.51 -8.74 -26.37
C LYS A 366 -16.28 -9.61 -26.57
N ILE A 367 -16.27 -10.73 -25.85
CA ILE A 367 -15.32 -11.83 -25.97
C ILE A 367 -16.11 -13.08 -26.32
N ASP A 368 -16.16 -13.41 -27.61
CA ASP A 368 -16.97 -14.52 -28.14
C ASP A 368 -16.37 -15.91 -27.87
N ASP A 369 -15.07 -15.96 -27.54
CA ASP A 369 -14.35 -17.15 -27.11
C ASP A 369 -13.17 -16.73 -26.22
N VAL A 370 -13.18 -17.18 -24.96
CA VAL A 370 -12.10 -16.86 -24.00
C VAL A 370 -10.74 -17.44 -24.41
N SER A 371 -10.70 -18.44 -25.30
CA SER A 371 -9.44 -18.98 -25.85
C SER A 371 -8.66 -17.95 -26.65
N ALA A 372 -9.34 -16.96 -27.26
CA ALA A 372 -8.72 -15.88 -28.01
C ALA A 372 -7.88 -14.96 -27.11
N LEU A 373 -8.16 -14.94 -25.80
CA LEU A 373 -7.38 -14.20 -24.80
C LEU A 373 -6.05 -14.87 -24.45
N LYS A 374 -5.82 -16.10 -24.95
CA LYS A 374 -4.63 -16.93 -24.68
C LYS A 374 -4.26 -17.01 -23.19
N PRO A 375 -5.22 -17.35 -22.30
CA PRO A 375 -4.94 -17.45 -20.88
C PRO A 375 -3.95 -18.58 -20.57
N ASP A 376 -3.10 -18.35 -19.57
CA ASP A 376 -2.25 -19.39 -18.99
C ASP A 376 -3.10 -20.49 -18.34
N ALA A 377 -2.52 -21.68 -18.16
CA ALA A 377 -3.21 -22.81 -17.52
C ALA A 377 -3.72 -22.47 -16.11
N THR A 378 -3.02 -21.59 -15.38
CA THR A 378 -3.38 -21.05 -14.06
C THR A 378 -3.33 -19.52 -14.12
N PRO A 379 -4.35 -18.87 -14.69
CA PRO A 379 -4.31 -17.43 -14.91
C PRO A 379 -4.36 -16.69 -13.57
N THR A 380 -3.48 -15.72 -13.40
CA THR A 380 -3.52 -14.73 -12.30
C THR A 380 -4.08 -13.40 -12.79
N GLU A 381 -3.86 -13.09 -14.07
CA GLU A 381 -4.32 -11.87 -14.72
C GLU A 381 -4.56 -12.11 -16.22
N ILE A 382 -5.56 -11.45 -16.79
CA ILE A 382 -5.75 -11.30 -18.23
C ILE A 382 -6.03 -9.82 -18.53
N LYS A 383 -5.28 -9.24 -19.48
CA LYS A 383 -5.51 -7.88 -19.96
C LYS A 383 -6.29 -7.89 -21.28
N LEU A 384 -7.37 -7.12 -21.33
CA LEU A 384 -8.24 -6.99 -22.49
C LEU A 384 -7.77 -5.85 -23.41
N SER A 385 -8.33 -5.82 -24.63
CA SER A 385 -7.95 -4.88 -25.69
C SER A 385 -8.24 -3.42 -25.34
N ASP A 386 -9.24 -3.14 -24.51
CA ASP A 386 -9.59 -1.80 -24.04
C ASP A 386 -8.85 -1.37 -22.77
N GLY A 387 -7.88 -2.18 -22.31
CA GLY A 387 -7.10 -1.94 -21.10
C GLY A 387 -7.74 -2.46 -19.83
N THR A 388 -8.96 -3.02 -19.88
CA THR A 388 -9.58 -3.68 -18.72
C THR A 388 -8.75 -4.87 -18.29
N VAL A 389 -8.56 -5.02 -16.99
CA VAL A 389 -7.78 -6.12 -16.39
C VAL A 389 -8.71 -7.04 -15.62
N ILE A 390 -8.60 -8.35 -15.86
CA ILE A 390 -9.28 -9.39 -15.10
C ILE A 390 -8.24 -10.07 -14.21
N ALA A 391 -8.29 -9.82 -12.91
CA ALA A 391 -7.46 -10.48 -11.92
C ALA A 391 -8.17 -11.70 -11.33
N PHE A 392 -7.43 -12.78 -11.14
CA PHE A 392 -7.90 -14.07 -10.64
C PHE A 392 -7.17 -14.43 -9.34
N ASP A 393 -7.94 -14.78 -8.31
CA ASP A 393 -7.43 -15.08 -6.98
C ASP A 393 -8.07 -16.37 -6.46
N LYS A 394 -7.23 -17.28 -5.96
CA LYS A 394 -7.70 -18.49 -5.28
C LYS A 394 -8.59 -18.14 -4.08
N ASN A 395 -8.29 -17.02 -3.41
CA ASN A 395 -8.95 -16.55 -2.20
C ASN A 395 -8.99 -17.70 -1.17
N SER A 396 -10.09 -17.92 -0.46
CA SER A 396 -10.22 -19.03 0.50
C SER A 396 -10.49 -20.40 -0.16
N GLY A 397 -10.47 -20.49 -1.49
CA GLY A 397 -10.68 -21.73 -2.23
C GLY A 397 -9.51 -22.72 -2.14
N THR A 398 -9.81 -24.01 -2.34
CA THR A 398 -8.78 -25.07 -2.37
C THR A 398 -7.99 -25.06 -3.68
N ASN A 399 -8.69 -24.96 -4.81
CA ASN A 399 -8.10 -24.93 -6.15
C ASN A 399 -7.99 -23.49 -6.63
N ALA A 400 -6.87 -23.13 -7.27
CA ALA A 400 -6.73 -21.86 -7.95
C ALA A 400 -7.56 -21.80 -9.24
N PRO A 401 -7.93 -20.61 -9.72
CA PRO A 401 -8.51 -20.44 -11.05
C PRO A 401 -7.65 -21.12 -12.13
N ALA A 402 -8.31 -21.67 -13.14
CA ALA A 402 -7.63 -22.42 -14.18
C ALA A 402 -8.25 -22.17 -15.55
N TYR A 403 -7.44 -22.22 -16.60
CA TYR A 403 -7.92 -22.33 -17.97
C TYR A 403 -7.92 -23.78 -18.42
N ASN A 404 -9.03 -24.24 -18.99
CA ASN A 404 -9.11 -25.56 -19.61
C ASN A 404 -9.14 -25.45 -21.13
N SER A 405 -8.00 -25.73 -21.76
CA SER A 405 -7.82 -25.68 -23.22
C SER A 405 -8.57 -26.77 -23.99
N LYS A 406 -9.03 -27.84 -23.34
CA LYS A 406 -9.83 -28.89 -24.01
C LYS A 406 -11.26 -28.40 -24.29
N PHE A 407 -11.78 -27.54 -23.43
CA PHE A 407 -13.16 -27.05 -23.49
C PHE A 407 -13.24 -25.54 -23.74
N ASN A 408 -12.11 -24.86 -23.94
CA ASN A 408 -11.98 -23.41 -24.11
C ASN A 408 -12.76 -22.63 -23.05
N GLU A 409 -12.49 -22.92 -21.77
CA GLU A 409 -13.23 -22.32 -20.65
C GLU A 409 -12.30 -21.87 -19.52
N LEU A 410 -12.62 -20.72 -18.91
CA LEU A 410 -12.05 -20.30 -17.64
C LEU A 410 -12.85 -20.93 -16.49
N ARG A 411 -12.16 -21.48 -15.50
CA ARG A 411 -12.76 -22.16 -14.34
C ARG A 411 -12.50 -21.36 -13.07
N ILE A 412 -13.57 -20.88 -12.46
CA ILE A 412 -13.57 -20.24 -11.15
C ILE A 412 -14.18 -21.23 -10.15
N TYR A 413 -13.34 -21.79 -9.29
CA TYR A 413 -13.74 -22.80 -8.31
C TYR A 413 -14.46 -22.17 -7.12
N ALA A 414 -15.01 -23.01 -6.24
CA ALA A 414 -15.63 -22.55 -5.01
C ALA A 414 -14.69 -21.65 -4.21
N ASN A 415 -15.22 -20.53 -3.73
CA ASN A 415 -14.53 -19.48 -2.99
C ASN A 415 -13.40 -18.75 -3.73
N ASN A 416 -13.18 -19.01 -5.03
CA ASN A 416 -12.31 -18.16 -5.84
C ASN A 416 -12.94 -16.80 -6.11
N LYS A 417 -12.08 -15.82 -6.39
CA LYS A 417 -12.43 -14.44 -6.65
C LYS A 417 -11.90 -14.01 -8.01
N MET A 418 -12.72 -13.26 -8.75
CA MET A 418 -12.38 -12.66 -10.03
C MET A 418 -12.72 -11.16 -9.98
N THR A 419 -11.75 -10.30 -10.28
CA THR A 419 -11.91 -8.85 -10.21
C THR A 419 -11.67 -8.22 -11.57
N PHE A 420 -12.64 -7.46 -12.06
CA PHE A 420 -12.54 -6.65 -13.26
C PHE A 420 -12.18 -5.24 -12.86
N THR A 421 -11.15 -4.67 -13.47
CA THR A 421 -10.74 -3.27 -13.29
C THR A 421 -10.72 -2.60 -14.66
N ALA A 422 -11.69 -1.72 -14.89
CA ALA A 422 -11.84 -1.01 -16.16
C ALA A 422 -11.42 0.47 -16.05
N SER A 423 -11.39 1.16 -17.18
CA SER A 423 -11.14 2.62 -17.24
C SER A 423 -12.39 3.45 -16.91
N LYS A 424 -13.58 2.82 -16.87
CA LYS A 424 -14.87 3.44 -16.56
C LYS A 424 -15.73 2.48 -15.70
N PRO A 425 -16.78 2.97 -15.02
CA PRO A 425 -17.68 2.11 -14.26
C PRO A 425 -18.27 0.99 -15.10
N ILE A 426 -18.46 -0.17 -14.49
CA ILE A 426 -19.04 -1.35 -15.15
C ILE A 426 -20.53 -1.39 -14.80
N ALA A 427 -21.39 -1.37 -15.82
CA ALA A 427 -22.83 -1.50 -15.66
C ALA A 427 -23.28 -2.95 -15.58
N LYS A 428 -22.65 -3.83 -16.37
CA LYS A 428 -23.01 -5.24 -16.41
C LYS A 428 -21.84 -6.09 -16.90
N ILE A 429 -21.74 -7.31 -16.39
CA ILE A 429 -20.88 -8.36 -16.96
C ILE A 429 -21.75 -9.58 -17.23
N ILE A 430 -21.62 -10.15 -18.41
CA ILE A 430 -22.42 -11.30 -18.86
C ILE A 430 -21.46 -12.42 -19.17
N PHE A 431 -21.57 -13.53 -18.44
CA PHE A 431 -20.86 -14.77 -18.75
C PHE A 431 -21.80 -15.71 -19.50
N THR A 432 -21.29 -16.30 -20.58
CA THR A 432 -21.88 -17.52 -21.15
C THR A 432 -21.07 -18.70 -20.65
N CYS A 433 -21.73 -19.57 -19.88
CA CYS A 433 -21.12 -20.70 -19.21
C CYS A 433 -21.27 -22.00 -19.99
N THR A 434 -20.49 -23.01 -19.61
CA THR A 434 -20.55 -24.35 -20.21
C THR A 434 -21.50 -25.29 -19.45
N TYR A 435 -22.04 -26.26 -20.18
CA TYR A 435 -22.77 -27.39 -19.62
C TYR A 435 -21.81 -28.57 -19.41
N ASP A 436 -21.80 -29.16 -18.22
CA ASP A 436 -21.00 -30.36 -17.97
C ASP A 436 -21.88 -31.60 -18.18
N THR A 437 -21.65 -32.29 -19.29
CA THR A 437 -22.41 -33.49 -19.66
C THR A 437 -22.18 -34.67 -18.72
N ASN A 438 -21.03 -34.76 -18.05
CA ASN A 438 -20.73 -35.87 -17.14
C ASN A 438 -21.49 -35.72 -15.81
N LYS A 439 -21.67 -34.48 -15.36
CA LYS A 439 -22.37 -34.16 -14.12
C LYS A 439 -23.82 -33.71 -14.33
N ASN A 440 -24.25 -33.55 -15.59
CA ASN A 440 -25.60 -33.18 -16.02
C ASN A 440 -26.12 -31.88 -15.34
N TRP A 441 -25.32 -30.81 -15.43
CA TRP A 441 -25.59 -29.52 -14.76
C TRP A 441 -24.97 -28.33 -15.50
N ASN A 442 -25.54 -27.14 -15.28
CA ASN A 442 -25.00 -25.87 -15.75
C ASN A 442 -23.86 -25.43 -14.82
N ALA A 443 -22.67 -25.17 -15.35
CA ALA A 443 -21.52 -24.74 -14.56
C ALA A 443 -21.50 -23.22 -14.37
N VAL A 444 -22.50 -22.72 -13.64
CA VAL A 444 -22.86 -21.29 -13.51
C VAL A 444 -22.44 -20.66 -12.18
N GLY A 445 -21.55 -21.31 -11.43
CA GLY A 445 -21.14 -20.87 -10.09
C GLY A 445 -22.16 -21.22 -9.00
N ASN A 446 -21.77 -20.99 -7.75
CA ASN A 446 -22.58 -21.29 -6.58
C ASN A 446 -23.76 -20.34 -6.46
N GLU A 447 -24.90 -20.84 -5.98
CA GLU A 447 -26.07 -20.00 -5.68
C GLU A 447 -25.80 -18.92 -4.61
N THR A 448 -24.76 -19.13 -3.79
CA THR A 448 -24.28 -18.21 -2.75
C THR A 448 -23.22 -17.25 -3.24
N ALA A 449 -22.85 -17.27 -4.52
CA ALA A 449 -21.90 -16.34 -5.10
C ALA A 449 -22.35 -14.89 -4.89
N THR A 450 -21.38 -14.00 -4.80
CA THR A 450 -21.60 -12.57 -4.53
C THR A 450 -20.89 -11.72 -5.56
N VAL A 451 -21.47 -10.56 -5.87
CA VAL A 451 -20.79 -9.53 -6.65
C VAL A 451 -20.76 -8.21 -5.87
N VAL A 452 -19.66 -7.48 -6.00
CA VAL A 452 -19.50 -6.10 -5.52
C VAL A 452 -19.09 -5.24 -6.69
N PHE A 453 -19.80 -4.14 -6.91
CA PHE A 453 -19.37 -3.08 -7.83
C PHE A 453 -18.88 -1.89 -7.01
N SER A 454 -17.69 -1.38 -7.35
CA SER A 454 -17.15 -0.19 -6.70
C SER A 454 -16.31 0.61 -7.69
N GLY A 455 -16.76 1.84 -7.99
CA GLY A 455 -16.16 2.68 -9.02
C GLY A 455 -16.05 1.95 -10.36
N ASN A 456 -14.82 1.78 -10.86
CA ASN A 456 -14.53 1.09 -12.12
C ASN A 456 -14.31 -0.42 -11.98
N THR A 457 -14.60 -0.97 -10.80
CA THR A 457 -14.35 -2.37 -10.49
C THR A 457 -15.62 -3.17 -10.31
N ALA A 458 -15.54 -4.44 -10.69
CA ALA A 458 -16.53 -5.45 -10.36
C ALA A 458 -15.82 -6.70 -9.83
N THR A 459 -16.14 -7.11 -8.61
CA THR A 459 -15.55 -8.31 -7.98
C THR A 459 -16.61 -9.37 -7.83
N TYR A 460 -16.43 -10.48 -8.52
CA TYR A 460 -17.22 -11.70 -8.36
C TYR A 460 -16.48 -12.68 -7.44
N THR A 461 -17.16 -13.16 -6.40
CA THR A 461 -16.68 -14.24 -5.55
C THR A 461 -17.61 -15.43 -5.67
N ASN A 462 -17.07 -16.59 -6.03
CA ASN A 462 -17.83 -17.83 -6.16
C ASN A 462 -18.09 -18.49 -4.79
N THR A 463 -18.60 -17.70 -3.84
CA THR A 463 -18.76 -18.05 -2.42
C THR A 463 -19.53 -19.35 -2.24
N PHE A 464 -19.05 -20.21 -1.34
CA PHE A 464 -19.64 -21.49 -0.96
C PHE A 464 -19.34 -21.81 0.51
N SER A 465 -20.37 -22.17 1.27
CA SER A 465 -20.30 -22.44 2.72
C SER A 465 -20.70 -23.88 3.12
N GLY A 466 -20.92 -24.77 2.14
CA GLY A 466 -21.33 -26.15 2.39
C GLY A 466 -20.18 -27.15 2.61
N THR A 467 -20.53 -28.37 2.99
CA THR A 467 -19.60 -29.51 3.08
C THR A 467 -19.54 -30.23 1.73
N GLY A 468 -18.44 -30.09 0.98
CA GLY A 468 -18.24 -30.73 -0.32
C GLY A 468 -17.57 -29.83 -1.37
N GLY A 469 -17.52 -30.29 -2.62
CA GLY A 469 -17.06 -29.47 -3.74
C GLY A 469 -18.20 -28.62 -4.31
N GLY A 470 -18.14 -27.30 -4.15
CA GLY A 470 -19.13 -26.38 -4.70
C GLY A 470 -19.22 -26.35 -6.23
N VAL A 471 -20.14 -25.54 -6.74
CA VAL A 471 -20.37 -25.32 -8.17
C VAL A 471 -19.26 -24.47 -8.78
N GLN A 472 -18.65 -24.90 -9.88
CA GLN A 472 -17.69 -24.07 -10.63
C GLN A 472 -18.45 -23.09 -11.51
N LEU A 473 -17.98 -21.86 -11.60
CA LEU A 473 -18.33 -20.98 -12.72
C LEU A 473 -17.35 -21.28 -13.86
N ARG A 474 -17.84 -21.79 -14.99
CA ARG A 474 -17.04 -22.10 -16.17
C ARG A 474 -17.42 -21.19 -17.31
N ILE A 475 -16.54 -20.28 -17.71
CA ILE A 475 -16.84 -19.17 -18.64
C ILE A 475 -16.25 -19.50 -20.01
N ALA A 476 -17.09 -19.61 -21.04
CA ALA A 476 -16.67 -19.78 -22.43
C ALA A 476 -16.69 -18.46 -23.21
N LYS A 477 -17.63 -17.57 -22.88
CA LYS A 477 -17.76 -16.24 -23.49
C LYS A 477 -18.06 -15.20 -22.43
N MET A 478 -17.72 -13.95 -22.72
CA MET A 478 -17.98 -12.82 -21.83
C MET A 478 -18.36 -11.56 -22.60
N GLU A 479 -19.27 -10.77 -22.04
CA GLU A 479 -19.52 -9.40 -22.46
C GLU A 479 -19.41 -8.47 -21.25
N ILE A 480 -18.64 -7.39 -21.37
CA ILE A 480 -18.51 -6.34 -20.35
C ILE A 480 -19.20 -5.10 -20.89
N VAL A 481 -20.21 -4.61 -20.18
CA VAL A 481 -20.96 -3.41 -20.53
C VAL A 481 -20.56 -2.29 -19.56
N TYR A 482 -20.01 -1.21 -20.09
CA TYR A 482 -19.58 -0.05 -19.32
C TYR A 482 -20.74 0.90 -19.06
N ALA A 483 -20.61 1.77 -18.06
CA ALA A 483 -21.54 2.87 -17.85
C ALA A 483 -21.41 3.91 -18.98
N LYS A 484 -22.52 4.60 -19.29
CA LYS A 484 -22.57 5.71 -20.24
C LYS A 484 -21.76 6.92 -19.79
#